data_AF-A0A180G6N6-F1
#
_entry.id   AF-A0A180G6N6-F1
#
_cell.length_a   1.000
_cell.length_b   1.000
_cell.length_c   1.000
_cell.angle_alpha   90.00
_cell.angle_beta   90.00
_cell.angle_gamma   90.00
#
_symmetry.space_group_name_H-M   'P 1'
#
loop_
_entity.id
_entity.type
_entity.pdbx_description
1 polymer ?
#
loop_
_entity_poly.entity_id
_entity_poly.type
_entity_poly.pdbx_seq_one_letter_code
_entity_poly.pdbx_strand_id
1 'polypeptide(L)'
;MSSKILLYQGFLVLVMVTATSPSIVARVAPSPSFTKVPWNPASSANIGRHVLPKHIVYARTGSKEGEHLVEGRGSASPTHVTRTIDINEGGWTTDSPANIARDELPAHQVDGLKWSRTIKHVVEGRGSLLGRDEESKEKLALAHQAYPTIQKAGDYIKSKLGWTGSKPETDKNLWEEGVYNNRLYAQFHFNEYPYALPPKVTHWVYWIRVSPVNEESFRPLAHESVPHSDYLDPVRVAALTRYVNHYDLYGWSGIPERIIRTHRPSSFAHPTDHVVWKDPVSGEEVTRLQGARAIQWAGRHVCKAIQSQFPPDDYQVLFNRAPERWKSVVEPDHVQYVNE
;
A
#
# COMPACT_ATOMS: atom_id res chain seq x y z
N MET A 1 42.10 25.10 -49.54
CA MET A 1 41.66 25.03 -48.13
C MET A 1 40.84 23.78 -47.97
N SER A 2 41.35 22.88 -47.13
CA SER A 2 40.99 21.46 -47.09
C SER A 2 39.66 21.18 -46.41
N SER A 3 38.98 20.19 -46.99
CA SER A 3 37.99 19.32 -46.39
C SER A 3 38.48 18.68 -45.08
N LYS A 4 37.55 18.40 -44.16
CA LYS A 4 37.48 17.10 -43.47
C LYS A 4 36.08 16.90 -42.88
N ILE A 5 35.29 16.16 -43.65
CA ILE A 5 34.23 15.27 -43.19
C ILE A 5 34.92 14.13 -42.42
N LEU A 6 34.38 13.76 -41.26
CA LEU A 6 34.68 12.49 -40.62
C LEU A 6 33.36 11.77 -40.34
N LEU A 7 33.05 10.88 -41.28
CA LEU A 7 32.10 9.77 -41.18
C LEU A 7 32.67 8.71 -40.24
N TYR A 8 31.82 8.18 -39.36
CA TYR A 8 31.86 6.79 -38.86
C TYR A 8 30.40 6.39 -38.62
N GLN A 9 29.76 5.74 -39.60
CA GLN A 9 29.46 4.30 -39.65
C GLN A 9 28.84 3.75 -38.35
N GLY A 10 27.52 3.59 -38.32
CA GLY A 10 26.84 2.27 -38.42
C GLY A 10 26.36 1.87 -37.02
N PHE A 11 25.13 1.45 -36.73
CA PHE A 11 24.20 0.59 -37.44
C PHE A 11 22.75 0.92 -37.03
N LEU A 12 21.86 0.79 -38.00
CA LEU A 12 20.45 0.49 -37.81
C LEU A 12 20.36 -0.95 -37.26
N VAL A 13 19.75 -1.15 -36.10
CA VAL A 13 19.34 -2.50 -35.66
C VAL A 13 17.83 -2.54 -35.60
N LEU A 14 17.27 -2.92 -36.75
CA LEU A 14 15.94 -3.50 -36.89
C LEU A 14 16.04 -4.96 -36.43
N VAL A 15 15.51 -5.33 -35.26
CA VAL A 15 15.31 -6.75 -34.94
C VAL A 15 13.92 -7.14 -35.38
N MET A 16 13.81 -7.63 -36.62
CA MET A 16 12.80 -8.61 -36.98
C MET A 16 13.33 -9.99 -36.53
N VAL A 17 12.64 -10.66 -35.60
CA VAL A 17 12.81 -12.11 -35.43
C VAL A 17 11.70 -12.79 -36.22
N THR A 18 12.06 -13.29 -37.40
CA THR A 18 11.29 -14.28 -38.13
C THR A 18 11.45 -15.64 -37.46
N ALA A 19 10.33 -16.34 -37.32
CA ALA A 19 10.25 -17.70 -36.82
C ALA A 19 11.05 -18.66 -37.70
N THR A 20 11.84 -19.54 -37.07
CA THR A 20 12.09 -20.90 -37.57
C THR A 20 12.22 -21.85 -36.39
N SER A 21 11.41 -22.91 -36.42
CA SER A 21 11.52 -24.07 -35.53
C SER A 21 12.83 -24.82 -35.76
N PRO A 22 13.28 -25.55 -34.74
CA PRO A 22 13.46 -26.98 -34.95
C PRO A 22 12.81 -27.81 -33.83
N SER A 23 12.13 -28.85 -34.28
CA SER A 23 11.53 -29.92 -33.51
C SER A 23 12.58 -30.63 -32.64
N ILE A 24 12.37 -30.66 -31.33
CA ILE A 24 12.99 -31.68 -30.46
C ILE A 24 11.87 -32.32 -29.64
N VAL A 25 11.66 -33.60 -29.94
CA VAL A 25 10.78 -34.53 -29.24
C VAL A 25 11.39 -34.81 -27.86
N ALA A 26 10.78 -34.27 -26.80
CA ALA A 26 11.06 -34.69 -25.44
C ALA A 26 9.95 -35.64 -24.97
N ARG A 27 10.36 -36.86 -24.66
CA ARG A 27 9.53 -37.98 -24.25
C ARG A 27 8.80 -37.68 -22.94
N VAL A 28 7.51 -38.05 -22.93
CA VAL A 28 6.67 -38.20 -21.74
C VAL A 28 7.27 -39.27 -20.84
N ALA A 29 7.57 -38.92 -19.59
CA ALA A 29 7.80 -39.87 -18.51
C ALA A 29 6.59 -39.85 -17.56
N PRO A 30 6.09 -41.01 -17.13
CA PRO A 30 4.80 -41.13 -16.43
C PRO A 30 4.87 -40.71 -14.96
N SER A 31 3.73 -40.21 -14.47
CA SER A 31 3.46 -39.83 -13.08
C SER A 31 3.74 -40.95 -12.08
N PRO A 32 4.31 -40.63 -10.90
CA PRO A 32 4.20 -41.51 -9.75
C PRO A 32 2.83 -41.30 -9.08
N SER A 33 2.03 -42.37 -9.12
CA SER A 33 0.83 -42.57 -8.32
C SER A 33 1.17 -42.54 -6.83
N PHE A 34 0.58 -41.61 -6.07
CA PHE A 34 0.55 -41.69 -4.61
C PHE A 34 -0.81 -42.20 -4.13
N THR A 35 -0.75 -43.36 -3.49
CA THR A 35 -1.85 -44.07 -2.85
C THR A 35 -2.34 -43.29 -1.63
N LYS A 36 -3.66 -43.10 -1.53
CA LYS A 36 -4.34 -42.54 -0.35
C LYS A 36 -4.12 -43.44 0.86
N VAL A 37 -3.58 -42.88 1.95
CA VAL A 37 -3.65 -43.48 3.29
C VAL A 37 -4.73 -42.74 4.08
N PRO A 38 -5.75 -43.42 4.64
CA PRO A 38 -6.80 -42.76 5.41
C PRO A 38 -6.29 -42.44 6.82
N TRP A 39 -6.49 -41.20 7.26
CA TRP A 39 -6.25 -40.75 8.63
C TRP A 39 -7.56 -40.87 9.43
N ASN A 40 -7.51 -41.56 10.57
CA ASN A 40 -8.63 -41.79 11.48
C ASN A 40 -8.35 -41.06 12.81
N PRO A 41 -9.27 -40.23 13.35
CA PRO A 41 -9.03 -39.47 14.57
C PRO A 41 -9.64 -40.18 15.79
N ALA A 42 -8.84 -40.48 16.82
CA ALA A 42 -9.32 -40.61 18.20
C ALA A 42 -8.19 -40.82 19.23
N SER A 43 -8.35 -40.14 20.38
CA SER A 43 -7.75 -40.39 21.71
C SER A 43 -6.24 -40.08 21.87
N SER A 44 -5.73 -39.44 22.91
CA SER A 44 -6.24 -39.00 24.24
C SER A 44 -5.13 -38.15 24.90
N ALA A 45 -5.42 -36.96 25.43
CA ALA A 45 -5.60 -36.64 26.85
C ALA A 45 -4.35 -36.11 27.61
N ASN A 46 -4.53 -34.89 28.13
CA ASN A 46 -4.11 -34.32 29.42
C ASN A 46 -2.64 -34.33 29.89
N ILE A 47 -2.17 -33.13 30.27
CA ILE A 47 -1.50 -32.67 31.53
C ILE A 47 -0.95 -31.26 31.19
N GLY A 48 -1.08 -30.16 31.94
CA GLY A 48 -1.56 -29.89 33.30
C GLY A 48 -1.69 -28.37 33.52
N ARG A 49 -2.39 -28.01 34.60
CA ARG A 49 -2.71 -26.66 35.09
C ARG A 49 -1.56 -26.04 35.90
N HIS A 50 -1.38 -24.72 35.85
CA HIS A 50 -0.96 -23.84 36.95
C HIS A 50 -1.46 -22.41 36.64
N VAL A 51 -2.53 -21.91 37.26
CA VAL A 51 -2.64 -21.14 38.54
C VAL A 51 -1.89 -19.80 38.53
N LEU A 52 -2.68 -18.71 38.60
CA LEU A 52 -2.34 -17.29 38.78
C LEU A 52 -1.83 -16.97 40.20
N PRO A 53 -1.33 -15.74 40.43
CA PRO A 53 -2.05 -14.87 41.37
C PRO A 53 -2.26 -13.41 40.91
N LYS A 54 -3.26 -12.80 41.56
CA LYS A 54 -3.82 -11.44 41.42
C LYS A 54 -3.12 -10.41 42.34
N HIS A 55 -3.49 -9.14 42.13
CA HIS A 55 -3.34 -7.89 42.93
C HIS A 55 -2.20 -6.98 42.45
N ILE A 56 -2.39 -5.66 42.22
CA ILE A 56 -2.75 -4.56 43.14
C ILE A 56 -3.36 -3.37 42.32
N VAL A 57 -4.58 -2.86 42.61
CA VAL A 57 -5.02 -1.64 43.36
C VAL A 57 -4.74 -0.25 42.71
N TYR A 58 -5.80 0.56 42.69
CA TYR A 58 -6.05 1.90 42.12
C TYR A 58 -5.23 3.07 42.70
N ALA A 59 -5.10 4.15 41.91
CA ALA A 59 -4.97 5.51 42.42
C ALA A 59 -6.02 6.44 41.76
N ARG A 60 -6.88 7.01 42.62
CA ARG A 60 -7.88 8.03 42.35
C ARG A 60 -7.39 9.30 43.05
N THR A 61 -7.24 10.40 42.33
CA THR A 61 -7.08 11.73 42.93
C THR A 61 -8.17 12.62 42.39
N GLY A 62 -9.10 12.99 43.27
CA GLY A 62 -9.97 14.13 43.07
C GLY A 62 -9.40 15.33 43.80
N SER A 63 -9.66 16.53 43.29
CA SER A 63 -9.84 17.71 44.13
C SER A 63 -11.01 18.54 43.58
N LYS A 64 -11.97 18.75 44.48
CA LYS A 64 -12.95 19.85 44.52
C LYS A 64 -12.19 21.20 44.55
N GLU A 65 -12.71 22.40 44.37
CA GLU A 65 -14.02 23.05 44.47
C GLU A 65 -13.75 24.52 44.01
N GLY A 66 -14.77 25.29 43.61
CA GLY A 66 -14.62 26.75 43.52
C GLY A 66 -15.58 27.46 42.56
N GLU A 67 -16.83 27.65 42.99
CA GLU A 67 -17.73 28.65 42.42
C GLU A 67 -17.28 30.07 42.79
N HIS A 68 -17.42 31.03 41.87
CA HIS A 68 -17.74 32.41 42.20
C HIS A 68 -18.39 33.13 41.00
N LEU A 69 -19.61 33.62 41.24
CA LEU A 69 -20.36 34.60 40.45
C LEU A 69 -19.70 35.99 40.50
N VAL A 70 -19.63 36.71 39.37
CA VAL A 70 -19.79 38.18 39.29
C VAL A 70 -20.41 38.56 37.94
N GLU A 71 -21.52 39.31 37.98
CA GLU A 71 -22.18 39.98 36.86
C GLU A 71 -21.39 41.21 36.36
N GLY A 72 -21.51 41.52 35.06
CA GLY A 72 -21.07 42.81 34.52
C GLY A 72 -21.64 43.07 33.12
N ARG A 73 -22.68 43.91 33.05
CA ARG A 73 -23.20 44.50 31.79
C ARG A 73 -22.21 45.55 31.27
N GLY A 74 -21.92 45.53 29.96
CA GLY A 74 -21.23 46.61 29.26
C GLY A 74 -21.46 46.51 27.75
N SER A 75 -22.04 47.55 27.16
CA SER A 75 -22.36 47.70 25.74
C SER A 75 -21.15 48.01 24.87
N ALA A 76 -21.04 47.39 23.69
CA ALA A 76 -20.24 47.93 22.58
C ALA A 76 -20.67 47.35 21.21
N SER A 77 -20.66 48.24 20.21
CA SER A 77 -20.99 48.09 18.78
C SER A 77 -20.25 46.97 18.03
N PRO A 78 -20.77 46.48 16.88
CA PRO A 78 -20.16 45.37 16.15
C PRO A 78 -18.96 45.89 15.35
N THR A 79 -17.76 45.56 15.80
CA THR A 79 -16.57 45.66 14.94
C THR A 79 -16.37 44.29 14.31
N HIS A 80 -16.37 44.24 12.98
CA HIS A 80 -16.00 43.04 12.22
C HIS A 80 -14.57 42.64 12.61
N VAL A 81 -14.45 41.55 13.37
CA VAL A 81 -13.17 40.88 13.62
C VAL A 81 -13.19 39.58 12.82
N THR A 82 -12.43 39.58 11.74
CA THR A 82 -12.00 38.35 11.06
C THR A 82 -11.18 37.55 12.06
N ARG A 83 -11.81 36.56 12.69
CA ARG A 83 -11.11 35.61 13.56
C ARG A 83 -10.35 34.62 12.69
N THR A 84 -9.07 34.88 12.51
CA THR A 84 -8.08 33.82 12.28
C THR A 84 -8.10 32.95 13.52
N ILE A 85 -8.57 31.71 13.39
CA ILE A 85 -8.51 30.75 14.48
C ILE A 85 -7.08 30.23 14.54
N ASP A 86 -6.27 30.83 15.43
CA ASP A 86 -5.08 30.17 15.96
C ASP A 86 -5.54 29.02 16.85
N ILE A 87 -5.38 27.80 16.35
CA ILE A 87 -5.55 26.58 17.13
C ILE A 87 -4.17 26.22 17.66
N ASN A 88 -3.88 26.58 18.90
CA ASN A 88 -2.83 25.92 19.67
C ASN A 88 -2.97 26.26 21.14
N GLU A 89 -3.74 25.47 21.89
CA GLU A 89 -3.45 25.07 23.28
C GLU A 89 -4.16 23.73 23.57
N GLY A 90 -3.42 22.63 23.39
CA GLY A 90 -3.90 21.27 23.67
C GLY A 90 -3.29 20.18 22.78
N GLY A 91 -1.96 20.01 22.77
CA GLY A 91 -1.30 18.72 22.53
C GLY A 91 -1.63 17.85 21.29
N TRP A 92 -2.03 18.42 20.14
CA TRP A 92 -2.21 17.67 18.89
C TRP A 92 -1.50 18.38 17.74
N THR A 93 -0.46 17.76 17.16
CA THR A 93 0.14 18.26 15.92
C THR A 93 -0.21 17.32 14.76
N THR A 94 -0.64 17.93 13.65
CA THR A 94 -0.83 17.29 12.33
C THR A 94 0.49 17.06 11.59
N ASP A 95 1.63 17.22 12.28
CA ASP A 95 2.99 17.15 11.73
C ASP A 95 3.43 15.71 11.50
N SER A 96 2.58 14.95 10.83
CA SER A 96 2.95 13.66 10.29
C SER A 96 4.05 13.87 9.25
N PRO A 97 5.22 13.22 9.36
CA PRO A 97 6.25 13.30 8.33
C PRO A 97 5.81 12.61 7.03
N ALA A 98 4.68 11.91 7.03
CA ALA A 98 4.05 11.42 5.81
C ALA A 98 3.28 12.52 5.05
N ASN A 99 2.98 13.68 5.64
CA ASN A 99 2.28 14.80 4.98
C ASN A 99 3.21 15.68 4.12
N ILE A 100 4.29 15.12 3.59
CA ILE A 100 5.21 15.82 2.67
C ILE A 100 4.59 15.97 1.28
N ALA A 101 4.93 17.08 0.63
CA ALA A 101 4.54 17.36 -0.74
C ALA A 101 5.31 16.46 -1.73
N ARG A 102 4.81 16.39 -2.96
CA ARG A 102 5.35 15.49 -3.98
C ARG A 102 6.77 15.88 -4.43
N ASP A 103 7.02 17.17 -4.52
CA ASP A 103 8.31 17.76 -4.87
C ASP A 103 9.37 17.56 -3.78
N GLU A 104 8.96 17.30 -2.54
CA GLU A 104 9.85 17.00 -1.41
C GLU A 104 10.27 15.53 -1.35
N LEU A 105 9.55 14.61 -2.03
CA LEU A 105 9.83 13.17 -1.98
C LEU A 105 11.29 12.77 -2.24
N PRO A 106 12.03 13.38 -3.19
CA PRO A 106 13.44 13.04 -3.40
C PRO A 106 14.31 13.21 -2.15
N ALA A 107 14.02 14.20 -1.29
CA ALA A 107 14.77 14.44 -0.06
C ALA A 107 14.48 13.41 1.05
N HIS A 108 13.40 12.64 0.91
CA HIS A 108 12.94 11.66 1.90
C HIS A 108 13.13 10.21 1.45
N GLN A 109 13.89 9.98 0.37
CA GLN A 109 14.16 8.62 -0.11
C GLN A 109 14.91 7.77 0.93
N VAL A 110 14.56 6.50 0.99
CA VAL A 110 15.16 5.49 1.89
C VAL A 110 15.76 4.35 1.08
N ASP A 111 16.82 3.72 1.59
CA ASP A 111 17.46 2.61 0.88
C ASP A 111 16.73 1.27 1.08
N GLY A 112 16.63 0.49 0.01
CA GLY A 112 16.02 -0.85 0.00
C GLY A 112 17.04 -1.98 -0.22
N LEU A 113 18.34 -1.72 -0.06
CA LEU A 113 19.40 -2.63 -0.52
C LEU A 113 19.52 -3.94 0.29
N LYS A 114 18.78 -4.06 1.40
CA LYS A 114 18.67 -5.29 2.20
C LYS A 114 17.19 -5.63 2.36
N TRP A 115 16.86 -6.92 2.23
CA TRP A 115 15.46 -7.37 2.35
C TRP A 115 14.81 -6.94 3.67
N SER A 116 15.54 -7.04 4.79
CA SER A 116 15.04 -6.57 6.09
C SER A 116 14.77 -5.06 6.16
N ARG A 117 15.50 -4.24 5.40
CA ARG A 117 15.21 -2.79 5.28
C ARG A 117 13.98 -2.55 4.42
N THR A 118 13.83 -3.29 3.32
CA THR A 118 12.64 -3.24 2.47
C THR A 118 11.38 -3.59 3.27
N ILE A 119 11.42 -4.69 4.03
CA ILE A 119 10.33 -5.08 4.95
C ILE A 119 10.01 -3.92 5.91
N LYS A 120 11.02 -3.41 6.61
CA LYS A 120 10.85 -2.30 7.56
C LYS A 120 10.15 -1.11 6.89
N HIS A 121 10.68 -0.64 5.76
CA HIS A 121 10.18 0.56 5.10
C HIS A 121 8.76 0.38 4.58
N VAL A 122 8.43 -0.77 3.99
CA VAL A 122 7.06 -1.05 3.55
C VAL A 122 6.10 -1.11 4.73
N VAL A 123 6.40 -1.90 5.77
CA VAL A 123 5.53 -2.09 6.94
C VAL A 123 5.32 -0.79 7.72
N GLU A 124 6.35 0.06 7.84
CA GLU A 124 6.25 1.34 8.55
C GLU A 124 5.52 2.42 7.73
N GLY A 125 5.10 2.14 6.50
CA GLY A 125 4.37 3.07 5.62
C GLY A 125 5.26 4.00 4.80
N ARG A 126 6.49 3.56 4.47
CA ARG A 126 7.49 4.27 3.66
C ARG A 126 7.83 3.54 2.36
N GLY A 127 7.03 2.58 1.93
CA GLY A 127 7.31 1.76 0.75
C GLY A 127 7.48 2.61 -0.51
N SER A 128 6.67 3.66 -0.65
CA SER A 128 6.73 4.57 -1.80
C SER A 128 7.97 5.46 -1.83
N LEU A 129 8.70 5.54 -0.71
CA LEU A 129 9.94 6.31 -0.56
C LEU A 129 11.20 5.46 -0.82
N LEU A 130 11.06 4.18 -1.17
CA LEU A 130 12.20 3.38 -1.60
C LEU A 130 12.91 4.06 -2.78
N GLY A 131 14.21 4.29 -2.60
CA GLY A 131 15.06 4.93 -3.59
C GLY A 131 15.24 4.06 -4.82
N ARG A 132 15.68 4.70 -5.91
CA ARG A 132 16.07 4.05 -7.17
C ARG A 132 17.57 4.23 -7.39
N ASP A 133 18.17 3.36 -8.18
CA ASP A 133 19.52 3.61 -8.70
C ASP A 133 19.48 4.73 -9.75
N GLU A 134 20.66 5.25 -10.10
CA GLU A 134 20.76 6.40 -11.02
C GLU A 134 20.19 6.08 -12.41
N GLU A 135 20.43 4.87 -12.94
CA GLU A 135 19.89 4.46 -14.23
C GLU A 135 18.36 4.46 -14.24
N SER A 136 17.72 3.91 -13.20
CA SER A 136 16.27 3.88 -13.07
C SER A 136 15.69 5.28 -12.82
N LYS A 137 16.41 6.17 -12.13
CA LYS A 137 16.03 7.59 -11.97
C LYS A 137 16.05 8.32 -13.31
N GLU A 138 17.09 8.14 -14.12
CA GLU A 138 17.21 8.76 -15.43
C GLU A 138 16.09 8.29 -16.36
N LYS A 139 15.84 6.97 -16.43
CA LYS A 139 14.73 6.39 -17.20
C LYS A 139 13.37 6.95 -16.76
N LEU A 140 13.13 7.05 -15.45
CA LEU A 140 11.89 7.60 -14.92
C LEU A 140 11.74 9.10 -15.24
N ALA A 141 12.83 9.87 -15.19
CA ALA A 141 12.84 11.28 -15.55
C ALA A 141 12.48 11.47 -17.04
N LEU A 142 13.05 10.65 -17.93
CA LEU A 142 12.69 10.65 -19.36
C LEU A 142 11.23 10.27 -19.59
N ALA A 143 10.72 9.27 -18.86
CA ALA A 143 9.31 8.89 -18.93
C ALA A 143 8.39 10.04 -18.48
N HIS A 144 8.73 10.75 -17.40
CA HIS A 144 7.98 11.93 -16.97
C HIS A 144 8.04 13.08 -17.97
N GLN A 145 9.16 13.25 -18.69
CA GLN A 145 9.24 14.24 -19.77
C GLN A 145 8.35 13.86 -20.97
N ALA A 146 8.31 12.58 -21.34
CA ALA A 146 7.47 12.07 -22.42
C ALA A 146 5.96 12.12 -22.07
N TYR A 147 5.62 11.88 -20.80
CA TYR A 147 4.26 11.82 -20.28
C TYR A 147 4.09 12.78 -19.09
N PRO A 148 4.10 14.10 -19.31
CA PRO A 148 4.23 15.11 -18.25
C PRO A 148 2.98 15.31 -17.39
N THR A 149 1.85 14.71 -17.77
CA THR A 149 0.59 14.81 -17.01
C THR A 149 0.11 13.44 -16.60
N ILE A 150 -0.60 13.38 -15.47
CA ILE A 150 -1.24 12.15 -14.97
C ILE A 150 -2.09 11.50 -16.06
N GLN A 151 -2.84 12.31 -16.83
CA GLN A 151 -3.66 11.83 -17.93
C GLN A 151 -2.84 11.18 -19.04
N LYS A 152 -1.77 11.84 -19.52
CA LYS A 152 -0.91 11.29 -20.58
C LYS A 152 -0.20 10.01 -20.15
N ALA A 153 0.25 9.97 -18.89
CA ALA A 153 0.86 8.77 -18.32
C ALA A 153 -0.17 7.63 -18.22
N GLY A 154 -1.39 7.93 -17.77
CA GLY A 154 -2.49 6.97 -17.75
C GLY A 154 -2.85 6.43 -19.13
N ASP A 155 -2.97 7.30 -20.14
CA ASP A 155 -3.28 6.90 -21.52
C ASP A 155 -2.18 6.02 -22.13
N TYR A 156 -0.91 6.34 -21.85
CA TYR A 156 0.22 5.50 -22.24
C TYR A 156 0.14 4.10 -21.62
N ILE A 157 -0.10 4.01 -20.31
CA ILE A 157 -0.25 2.72 -19.63
C ILE A 157 -1.46 1.94 -20.17
N LYS A 158 -2.61 2.59 -20.36
CA LYS A 158 -3.79 1.95 -20.98
C LYS A 158 -3.46 1.41 -22.37
N SER A 159 -2.69 2.14 -23.17
CA SER A 159 -2.24 1.66 -24.49
C SER A 159 -1.34 0.43 -24.38
N LYS A 160 -0.36 0.45 -23.47
CA LYS A 160 0.55 -0.70 -23.23
C LYS A 160 -0.17 -1.95 -22.75
N LEU A 161 -1.23 -1.78 -21.96
CA LEU A 161 -2.02 -2.88 -21.41
C LEU A 161 -3.15 -3.35 -22.34
N GLY A 162 -3.33 -2.72 -23.51
CA GLY A 162 -4.43 -3.04 -24.43
C GLY A 162 -5.80 -2.60 -23.91
N TRP A 163 -5.85 -1.59 -23.04
CA TRP A 163 -7.07 -1.07 -22.42
C TRP A 163 -7.64 0.17 -23.10
N THR A 164 -6.98 0.72 -24.12
CA THR A 164 -7.47 1.88 -24.88
C THR A 164 -8.87 1.60 -25.44
N GLY A 165 -9.83 2.47 -25.14
CA GLY A 165 -11.22 2.36 -25.60
C GLY A 165 -12.05 1.27 -24.92
N SER A 166 -11.44 0.39 -24.13
CA SER A 166 -12.18 -0.63 -23.37
C SER A 166 -12.92 0.02 -22.19
N LYS A 167 -14.15 -0.43 -21.93
CA LYS A 167 -14.94 0.01 -20.77
C LYS A 167 -15.27 -1.23 -19.94
N PRO A 168 -14.65 -1.42 -18.77
CA PRO A 168 -14.93 -2.57 -17.94
C PRO A 168 -16.25 -2.32 -17.20
N GLU A 169 -16.87 -3.38 -16.69
CA GLU A 169 -17.99 -3.23 -15.76
C GLU A 169 -17.50 -2.53 -14.48
N THR A 170 -18.27 -1.56 -13.98
CA THR A 170 -17.88 -0.70 -12.86
C THR A 170 -18.31 -1.22 -11.49
N ASP A 171 -19.16 -2.24 -11.46
CA ASP A 171 -19.75 -2.86 -10.25
C ASP A 171 -18.91 -4.04 -9.72
N LYS A 172 -17.71 -4.22 -10.25
CA LYS A 172 -16.79 -5.29 -9.89
C LYS A 172 -15.85 -4.92 -8.77
N ASN A 173 -15.44 -5.92 -8.00
CA ASN A 173 -14.51 -5.77 -6.90
C ASN A 173 -13.24 -6.61 -7.07
N LEU A 174 -12.11 -6.11 -6.55
CA LEU A 174 -10.80 -6.74 -6.75
C LEU A 174 -10.70 -8.17 -6.17
N TRP A 175 -11.54 -8.55 -5.19
CA TRP A 175 -11.52 -9.90 -4.60
C TRP A 175 -12.27 -10.95 -5.42
N GLU A 176 -12.95 -10.56 -6.48
CA GLU A 176 -13.64 -11.47 -7.39
C GLU A 176 -12.62 -12.11 -8.32
N GLU A 177 -12.63 -13.45 -8.44
CA GLU A 177 -11.69 -14.18 -9.29
C GLU A 177 -11.76 -13.78 -10.76
N GLY A 178 -12.96 -13.46 -11.25
CA GLY A 178 -13.18 -12.91 -12.58
C GLY A 178 -12.61 -11.50 -12.80
N VAL A 179 -12.02 -10.89 -11.78
CA VAL A 179 -11.38 -9.57 -11.82
C VAL A 179 -9.87 -9.72 -11.70
N TYR A 180 -9.34 -10.28 -10.61
CA TYR A 180 -7.89 -10.31 -10.38
C TYR A 180 -7.12 -11.27 -11.30
N ASN A 181 -7.79 -12.25 -11.91
CA ASN A 181 -7.22 -13.14 -12.94
C ASN A 181 -7.61 -12.74 -14.37
N ASN A 182 -8.27 -11.60 -14.56
CA ASN A 182 -8.79 -11.15 -15.85
C ASN A 182 -8.00 -9.95 -16.38
N ARG A 183 -7.33 -10.15 -17.51
CA ARG A 183 -6.50 -9.12 -18.16
C ARG A 183 -7.29 -7.85 -18.55
N LEU A 184 -8.61 -7.92 -18.66
CA LEU A 184 -9.44 -6.72 -18.88
C LEU A 184 -9.44 -5.78 -17.68
N TYR A 185 -9.22 -6.31 -16.47
CA TYR A 185 -9.30 -5.60 -15.19
C TYR A 185 -7.96 -5.44 -14.50
N ALA A 186 -7.09 -6.45 -14.56
CA ALA A 186 -5.85 -6.45 -13.80
C ALA A 186 -4.72 -7.22 -14.51
N GLN A 187 -3.49 -6.69 -14.45
CA GLN A 187 -2.32 -7.28 -15.10
C GLN A 187 -1.04 -7.05 -14.29
N PHE A 188 -0.21 -8.09 -14.19
CA PHE A 188 1.10 -8.06 -13.53
C PHE A 188 2.21 -7.83 -14.57
N HIS A 189 3.08 -6.85 -14.32
CA HIS A 189 4.21 -6.52 -15.18
C HIS A 189 5.47 -6.28 -14.37
N PHE A 190 6.65 -6.57 -14.93
CA PHE A 190 7.90 -6.08 -14.35
C PHE A 190 7.89 -4.55 -14.35
N ASN A 191 8.43 -3.96 -13.28
CA ASN A 191 8.59 -2.52 -13.22
C ASN A 191 9.75 -2.08 -14.12
N GLU A 192 9.46 -1.27 -15.15
CA GLU A 192 10.46 -0.70 -16.05
C GLU A 192 11.40 0.30 -15.33
N TYR A 193 11.01 0.77 -14.15
CA TYR A 193 11.72 1.76 -13.32
C TYR A 193 11.87 1.24 -11.88
N PRO A 194 12.62 0.13 -11.68
CA PRO A 194 12.63 -0.58 -10.41
C PRO A 194 13.22 0.24 -9.26
N TYR A 195 12.89 -0.13 -8.02
CA TYR A 195 13.58 0.38 -6.84
C TYR A 195 14.98 -0.23 -6.77
N ALA A 196 15.89 0.44 -6.06
CA ALA A 196 17.18 -0.12 -5.70
C ALA A 196 16.97 -1.20 -4.62
N LEU A 197 16.93 -2.46 -5.05
CA LEU A 197 16.58 -3.63 -4.25
C LEU A 197 17.74 -4.64 -4.17
N PRO A 198 17.68 -5.63 -3.26
CA PRO A 198 18.70 -6.68 -3.20
C PRO A 198 18.76 -7.49 -4.50
N PRO A 199 19.91 -8.08 -4.87
CA PRO A 199 20.12 -8.72 -6.20
C PRO A 199 19.20 -9.88 -6.58
N LYS A 200 18.43 -10.44 -5.65
CA LYS A 200 17.49 -11.55 -5.88
C LYS A 200 16.03 -11.12 -5.84
N VAL A 201 15.77 -9.86 -5.51
CA VAL A 201 14.42 -9.33 -5.36
C VAL A 201 13.98 -8.74 -6.69
N THR A 202 12.85 -9.22 -7.22
CA THR A 202 12.25 -8.64 -8.41
C THR A 202 11.20 -7.61 -8.06
N HIS A 203 11.10 -6.54 -8.85
CA HIS A 203 10.10 -5.48 -8.68
C HIS A 203 9.06 -5.54 -9.79
N TRP A 204 7.82 -5.60 -9.38
CA TRP A 204 6.67 -5.72 -10.25
C TRP A 204 5.64 -4.62 -9.96
N VAL A 205 4.83 -4.33 -10.97
CA VAL A 205 3.66 -3.47 -10.90
C VAL A 205 2.43 -4.33 -11.18
N TYR A 206 1.47 -4.27 -10.28
CA TYR A 206 0.14 -4.81 -10.49
C TYR A 206 -0.81 -3.67 -10.89
N TRP A 207 -1.13 -3.58 -12.18
CA TRP A 207 -2.04 -2.58 -12.75
C TRP A 207 -3.49 -3.04 -12.59
N ILE A 208 -4.37 -2.15 -12.15
CA ILE A 208 -5.74 -2.50 -11.76
C ILE A 208 -6.70 -1.39 -12.20
N ARG A 209 -7.84 -1.78 -12.78
CA ARG A 209 -8.90 -0.84 -13.20
C ARG A 209 -10.03 -0.68 -12.18
N VAL A 210 -10.09 -1.59 -11.22
CA VAL A 210 -10.99 -1.52 -10.06
C VAL A 210 -10.17 -1.00 -8.89
N SER A 211 -10.66 0.03 -8.19
CA SER A 211 -9.93 0.56 -7.04
C SER A 211 -9.70 -0.55 -6.00
N PRO A 212 -8.46 -0.80 -5.57
CA PRO A 212 -8.18 -1.76 -4.51
C PRO A 212 -8.72 -1.30 -3.14
N VAL A 213 -9.03 -0.01 -3.00
CA VAL A 213 -9.48 0.62 -1.75
C VAL A 213 -10.69 1.49 -2.04
N ASN A 214 -11.83 1.05 -1.52
CA ASN A 214 -13.10 1.76 -1.52
C ASN A 214 -13.92 1.29 -0.29
N GLU A 215 -15.10 1.83 -0.05
CA GLU A 215 -15.91 1.41 1.11
C GLU A 215 -16.27 -0.08 1.06
N GLU A 216 -16.50 -0.63 -0.14
CA GLU A 216 -16.79 -2.05 -0.35
C GLU A 216 -15.62 -2.96 0.08
N SER A 217 -14.37 -2.50 -0.03
CA SER A 217 -13.19 -3.24 0.43
C SER A 217 -13.16 -3.50 1.94
N PHE A 218 -13.96 -2.77 2.72
CA PHE A 218 -14.11 -3.01 4.16
C PHE A 218 -15.22 -4.02 4.49
N ARG A 219 -16.07 -4.41 3.54
CA ARG A 219 -17.11 -5.41 3.79
C ARG A 219 -16.49 -6.80 3.95
N PRO A 220 -16.93 -7.60 4.95
CA PRO A 220 -16.48 -8.97 5.08
C PRO A 220 -17.03 -9.83 3.93
N LEU A 221 -16.22 -10.77 3.45
CA LEU A 221 -16.74 -11.86 2.62
C LEU A 221 -17.58 -12.82 3.49
N ALA A 222 -18.42 -13.63 2.87
CA ALA A 222 -19.37 -14.52 3.57
C ALA A 222 -18.71 -15.48 4.59
N HIS A 223 -17.42 -15.80 4.43
CA HIS A 223 -16.66 -16.67 5.31
C HIS A 223 -15.73 -15.91 6.28
N GLU A 224 -15.71 -14.58 6.22
CA GLU A 224 -14.85 -13.74 7.03
C GLU A 224 -15.61 -13.18 8.24
N SER A 225 -14.89 -13.00 9.35
CA SER A 225 -15.38 -12.23 10.49
C SER A 225 -14.77 -10.84 10.48
N VAL A 226 -15.58 -9.84 10.78
CA VAL A 226 -15.11 -8.45 10.83
C VAL A 226 -14.14 -8.28 12.01
N PRO A 227 -12.94 -7.69 11.81
CA PRO A 227 -11.94 -7.60 12.88
C PRO A 227 -12.28 -6.58 13.97
N HIS A 228 -13.18 -5.64 13.70
CA HIS A 228 -13.65 -4.62 14.65
C HIS A 228 -15.03 -4.07 14.27
N SER A 229 -15.87 -3.71 15.24
CA SER A 229 -17.20 -3.14 14.97
C SER A 229 -17.18 -1.83 14.16
N ASP A 230 -16.06 -1.09 14.22
CA ASP A 230 -15.81 0.13 13.42
C ASP A 230 -16.09 -0.08 11.92
N TYR A 231 -15.83 -1.28 11.39
CA TYR A 231 -16.03 -1.57 9.98
C TYR A 231 -17.49 -1.85 9.59
N LEU A 232 -18.41 -1.80 10.56
CA LEU A 232 -19.86 -1.86 10.33
C LEU A 232 -20.50 -0.47 10.30
N ASP A 233 -19.78 0.57 10.72
CA ASP A 233 -20.26 1.96 10.70
C ASP A 233 -19.87 2.62 9.37
N PRO A 234 -20.83 3.05 8.54
CA PRO A 234 -20.55 3.69 7.25
C PRO A 234 -19.73 4.99 7.36
N VAL A 235 -19.95 5.80 8.40
CA VAL A 235 -19.21 7.05 8.60
C VAL A 235 -17.74 6.73 8.89
N ARG A 236 -17.52 5.75 9.76
CA ARG A 236 -16.18 5.27 10.10
C ARG A 236 -15.49 4.64 8.90
N VAL A 237 -16.17 3.80 8.12
CA VAL A 237 -15.62 3.19 6.91
C VAL A 237 -15.22 4.24 5.87
N ALA A 238 -16.03 5.28 5.67
CA ALA A 238 -15.70 6.37 4.76
C ALA A 238 -14.44 7.13 5.22
N ALA A 239 -14.31 7.41 6.53
CA ALA A 239 -13.12 8.03 7.10
C ALA A 239 -11.87 7.13 6.96
N LEU A 240 -11.99 5.84 7.22
CA LEU A 240 -10.90 4.87 7.06
C LEU A 240 -10.50 4.69 5.59
N THR A 241 -11.45 4.75 4.66
CA THR A 241 -11.16 4.72 3.21
C THR A 241 -10.32 5.93 2.82
N ARG A 242 -10.70 7.13 3.27
CA ARG A 242 -9.91 8.37 3.05
C ARG A 242 -8.54 8.31 3.72
N TYR A 243 -8.44 7.77 4.94
CA TYR A 243 -7.16 7.53 5.60
C TYR A 243 -6.24 6.64 4.75
N VAL A 244 -6.75 5.50 4.28
CA VAL A 244 -5.95 4.58 3.47
C VAL A 244 -5.54 5.25 2.17
N ASN A 245 -6.39 6.04 1.51
CA ASN A 245 -6.00 6.77 0.29
C ASN A 245 -5.02 7.94 0.54
N HIS A 246 -5.01 8.48 1.76
CA HIS A 246 -4.09 9.52 2.19
C HIS A 246 -2.70 9.00 2.61
N TYR A 247 -2.53 7.73 2.95
CA TYR A 247 -1.20 7.18 3.30
C TYR A 247 -0.80 6.02 2.39
N ASP A 248 0.41 5.51 2.53
CA ASP A 248 0.84 4.29 1.83
C ASP A 248 -0.10 3.13 2.24
N LEU A 249 -0.72 2.49 1.26
CA LEU A 249 -1.32 1.16 1.46
C LEU A 249 -0.17 0.17 1.38
N TYR A 250 -0.10 -0.79 2.31
CA TYR A 250 0.95 -1.79 2.32
C TYR A 250 0.44 -3.14 2.80
N GLY A 251 1.20 -4.20 2.51
CA GLY A 251 0.97 -5.52 3.05
C GLY A 251 2.06 -6.50 2.66
N TRP A 252 1.91 -7.75 3.10
CA TRP A 252 2.89 -8.80 2.91
C TRP A 252 2.24 -10.17 2.75
N SER A 253 2.97 -11.09 2.13
CA SER A 253 2.62 -12.51 1.95
C SER A 253 3.88 -13.36 2.09
N GLY A 254 3.77 -14.57 2.65
CA GLY A 254 4.90 -15.50 2.83
C GLY A 254 5.97 -15.08 3.86
N ILE A 255 5.91 -13.86 4.38
CA ILE A 255 6.83 -13.36 5.41
C ILE A 255 6.37 -13.83 6.80
N PRO A 256 7.23 -14.50 7.60
CA PRO A 256 6.89 -14.89 8.94
C PRO A 256 6.46 -13.72 9.83
N GLU A 257 5.32 -13.85 10.48
CA GLU A 257 4.73 -12.81 11.34
C GLU A 257 5.69 -12.34 12.45
N ARG A 258 6.58 -13.23 12.94
CA ARG A 258 7.63 -12.87 13.91
C ARG A 258 8.59 -11.78 13.40
N ILE A 259 8.83 -11.70 12.10
CA ILE A 259 9.68 -10.68 11.48
C ILE A 259 8.90 -9.37 11.44
N ILE A 260 7.64 -9.42 10.98
CA ILE A 260 6.79 -8.24 10.87
C ILE A 260 6.56 -7.56 12.22
N ARG A 261 6.36 -8.34 13.29
CA ARG A 261 6.15 -7.83 14.65
C ARG A 261 7.34 -7.06 15.23
N THR A 262 8.52 -7.12 14.62
CA THR A 262 9.67 -6.30 15.02
C THR A 262 9.58 -4.84 14.54
N HIS A 263 8.62 -4.54 13.65
CA HIS A 263 8.38 -3.22 13.10
C HIS A 263 7.11 -2.60 13.70
N ARG A 264 6.96 -1.28 13.57
CA ARG A 264 5.78 -0.53 14.06
C ARG A 264 4.93 -0.10 12.86
N PRO A 265 3.87 -0.85 12.50
CA PRO A 265 3.07 -0.54 11.32
C PRO A 265 2.51 0.89 11.34
N SER A 266 2.55 1.55 10.19
CA SER A 266 2.14 2.94 9.96
C SER A 266 2.89 3.99 10.81
N SER A 267 4.07 3.68 11.35
CA SER A 267 4.83 4.63 12.18
C SER A 267 5.32 5.86 11.42
N PHE A 268 5.41 5.82 10.09
CA PHE A 268 5.73 7.02 9.32
C PHE A 268 4.58 8.03 9.32
N ALA A 269 3.34 7.57 9.19
CA ALA A 269 2.17 8.42 9.33
C ALA A 269 1.96 8.88 10.79
N HIS A 270 2.36 8.05 11.75
CA HIS A 270 2.16 8.27 13.18
C HIS A 270 3.46 8.04 13.98
N PRO A 271 4.41 8.98 13.95
CA PRO A 271 5.73 8.82 14.58
C PRO A 271 5.62 8.59 16.09
N THR A 272 4.62 9.19 16.75
CA THR A 272 4.29 8.97 18.16
C THR A 272 2.82 8.54 18.28
N ASP A 273 2.40 8.06 19.45
CA ASP A 273 0.98 7.70 19.67
C ASP A 273 0.07 8.94 19.82
N HIS A 274 0.66 10.14 19.98
CA HIS A 274 -0.07 11.42 20.03
C HIS A 274 -0.36 11.99 18.65
N VAL A 275 0.38 11.59 17.62
CA VAL A 275 0.06 11.99 16.24
C VAL A 275 -1.07 11.12 15.74
N VAL A 276 -2.26 11.70 15.60
CA VAL A 276 -3.45 11.06 15.02
C VAL A 276 -3.81 11.75 13.72
N TRP A 277 -4.43 11.01 12.80
CA TRP A 277 -4.98 11.60 11.59
C TRP A 277 -6.43 11.96 11.83
N LYS A 278 -6.81 13.21 11.53
CA LYS A 278 -8.18 13.67 11.63
C LYS A 278 -8.77 13.76 10.23
N ASP A 279 -9.87 13.05 10.01
CA ASP A 279 -10.56 13.06 8.73
C ASP A 279 -11.10 14.47 8.43
N PRO A 280 -10.71 15.09 7.31
CA PRO A 280 -11.11 16.47 7.01
C PRO A 280 -12.61 16.62 6.71
N VAL A 281 -13.32 15.51 6.46
CA VAL A 281 -14.75 15.53 6.09
C VAL A 281 -15.64 15.30 7.32
N SER A 282 -15.40 14.23 8.07
CA SER A 282 -16.24 13.82 9.21
C SER A 282 -15.70 14.26 10.57
N GLY A 283 -14.41 14.63 10.65
CA GLY A 283 -13.73 14.91 11.91
C GLY A 283 -13.33 13.66 12.71
N GLU A 284 -13.63 12.46 12.21
CA GLU A 284 -13.21 11.18 12.79
C GLU A 284 -11.70 11.10 12.96
N GLU A 285 -11.25 10.59 14.10
CA GLU A 285 -9.83 10.41 14.39
C GLU A 285 -9.38 8.98 14.13
N VAL A 286 -8.23 8.84 13.49
CA VAL A 286 -7.60 7.56 13.17
C VAL A 286 -6.23 7.52 13.85
N THR A 287 -6.13 6.68 14.86
CA THR A 287 -4.86 6.36 15.51
C THR A 287 -4.00 5.46 14.63
N ARG A 288 -2.71 5.34 14.96
CA ARG A 288 -1.80 4.43 14.25
C ARG A 288 -2.31 3.00 14.16
N LEU A 289 -2.82 2.44 15.27
CA LEU A 289 -3.28 1.05 15.31
C LEU A 289 -4.53 0.85 14.46
N GLN A 290 -5.48 1.79 14.52
CA GLN A 290 -6.67 1.77 13.67
C GLN A 290 -6.29 1.89 12.19
N GLY A 291 -5.38 2.80 11.86
CA GLY A 291 -4.89 2.99 10.51
C GLY A 291 -4.18 1.75 9.94
N ALA A 292 -3.28 1.14 10.72
CA ALA A 292 -2.61 -0.09 10.33
C ALA A 292 -3.59 -1.25 10.12
N ARG A 293 -4.59 -1.42 11.00
CA ARG A 293 -5.64 -2.44 10.85
C ARG A 293 -6.52 -2.18 9.63
N ALA A 294 -6.87 -0.93 9.36
CA ALA A 294 -7.63 -0.55 8.17
C ALA A 294 -6.85 -0.84 6.88
N ILE A 295 -5.55 -0.52 6.84
CA ILE A 295 -4.64 -0.86 5.73
C ILE A 295 -4.58 -2.38 5.52
N GLN A 296 -4.39 -3.15 6.59
CA GLN A 296 -4.38 -4.62 6.50
C GLN A 296 -5.71 -5.19 6.01
N TRP A 297 -6.83 -4.67 6.53
CA TRP A 297 -8.16 -5.15 6.17
C TRP A 297 -8.50 -4.85 4.71
N ALA A 298 -8.38 -3.60 4.27
CA ALA A 298 -8.60 -3.24 2.86
C ALA A 298 -7.59 -3.94 1.94
N GLY A 299 -6.32 -4.01 2.36
CA GLY A 299 -5.23 -4.61 1.61
C GLY A 299 -5.31 -6.14 1.46
N ARG A 300 -6.15 -6.83 2.24
CA ARG A 300 -6.25 -8.32 2.18
C ARG A 300 -6.66 -8.81 0.79
N HIS A 301 -7.47 -8.05 0.06
CA HIS A 301 -7.92 -8.39 -1.29
C HIS A 301 -6.79 -8.24 -2.32
N VAL A 302 -5.94 -7.22 -2.15
CA VAL A 302 -4.71 -7.08 -2.94
C VAL A 302 -3.76 -8.25 -2.66
N CYS A 303 -3.60 -8.60 -1.38
CA CYS A 303 -2.76 -9.73 -0.97
C CYS A 303 -3.24 -11.05 -1.60
N LYS A 304 -4.56 -11.33 -1.57
CA LYS A 304 -5.16 -12.50 -2.22
C LYS A 304 -4.89 -12.53 -3.71
N ALA A 305 -5.04 -11.41 -4.41
CA ALA A 305 -4.75 -11.31 -5.84
C ALA A 305 -3.28 -11.62 -6.14
N ILE A 306 -2.35 -11.05 -5.36
CA ILE A 306 -0.91 -11.33 -5.49
C ILE A 306 -0.60 -12.80 -5.21
N GLN A 307 -1.19 -13.38 -4.17
CA GLN A 307 -0.99 -14.79 -3.79
C GLN A 307 -1.43 -15.79 -4.87
N SER A 308 -2.37 -15.39 -5.75
CA SER A 308 -2.77 -16.22 -6.89
C SER A 308 -1.65 -16.42 -7.92
N GLN A 309 -0.69 -15.49 -7.98
CA GLN A 309 0.48 -15.54 -8.87
C GLN A 309 1.77 -15.92 -8.12
N PHE A 310 1.88 -15.51 -6.84
CA PHE A 310 3.05 -15.71 -5.99
C PHE A 310 2.61 -16.39 -4.68
N PRO A 311 2.50 -17.73 -4.67
CA PRO A 311 2.08 -18.47 -3.49
C PRO A 311 2.99 -18.21 -2.28
N PRO A 312 2.42 -18.05 -1.07
CA PRO A 312 3.19 -17.72 0.14
C PRO A 312 4.17 -18.82 0.59
N ASP A 313 3.99 -20.05 0.11
CA ASP A 313 4.88 -21.18 0.41
C ASP A 313 6.19 -21.11 -0.41
N ASP A 314 6.15 -20.42 -1.55
CA ASP A 314 7.27 -20.32 -2.49
C ASP A 314 7.92 -18.93 -2.51
N TYR A 315 7.16 -17.88 -2.15
CA TYR A 315 7.59 -16.48 -2.29
C TYR A 315 7.34 -15.68 -1.02
N GLN A 316 8.30 -14.81 -0.70
CA GLN A 316 8.05 -13.69 0.21
C GLN A 316 7.71 -12.46 -0.62
N VAL A 317 6.56 -11.84 -0.34
CA VAL A 317 6.11 -10.66 -1.08
C VAL A 317 5.83 -9.51 -0.13
N LEU A 318 6.28 -8.32 -0.51
CA LEU A 318 5.84 -7.04 0.06
C LEU A 318 5.13 -6.27 -1.04
N PHE A 319 4.04 -5.58 -0.70
CA PHE A 319 3.41 -4.65 -1.62
C PHE A 319 3.21 -3.29 -0.97
N ASN A 320 3.25 -2.24 -1.79
CA ASN A 320 2.84 -0.90 -1.41
C ASN A 320 2.11 -0.20 -2.57
N ARG A 321 1.22 0.72 -2.23
CA ARG A 321 0.61 1.66 -3.19
C ARG A 321 0.70 3.05 -2.59
N ALA A 322 1.33 3.94 -3.34
CA ALA A 322 1.49 5.34 -2.96
C ALA A 322 0.14 6.01 -2.67
N PRO A 323 0.09 6.99 -1.74
CA PRO A 323 -1.08 7.81 -1.55
C PRO A 323 -1.44 8.55 -2.83
N GLU A 324 -2.72 8.88 -3.01
CA GLU A 324 -3.23 9.47 -4.25
C GLU A 324 -2.45 10.73 -4.66
N ARG A 325 -2.09 11.58 -3.70
CA ARG A 325 -1.32 12.81 -3.94
C ARG A 325 0.09 12.59 -4.53
N TRP A 326 0.65 11.38 -4.42
CA TRP A 326 2.00 11.07 -4.90
C TRP A 326 2.02 10.25 -6.20
N LYS A 327 0.88 9.74 -6.66
CA LYS A 327 0.81 8.86 -7.83
C LYS A 327 1.11 9.60 -9.14
N SER A 328 2.03 9.09 -9.96
CA SER A 328 2.23 9.58 -11.34
C SER A 328 1.10 9.16 -12.28
N VAL A 329 0.42 8.06 -11.95
CA VAL A 329 -0.73 7.51 -12.69
C VAL A 329 -1.83 7.19 -11.69
N VAL A 330 -3.01 7.78 -11.87
CA VAL A 330 -4.18 7.55 -11.01
C VAL A 330 -5.11 6.52 -11.63
N GLU A 331 -5.30 6.57 -12.96
CA GLU A 331 -6.14 5.63 -13.69
C GLU A 331 -5.41 5.10 -14.94
N PRO A 332 -5.14 3.79 -15.04
CA PRO A 332 -5.47 2.76 -14.06
C PRO A 332 -4.68 2.91 -12.74
N ASP A 333 -5.24 2.35 -11.65
CA ASP A 333 -4.52 2.29 -10.38
C ASP A 333 -3.40 1.24 -10.45
N HIS A 334 -2.46 1.29 -9.51
CA HIS A 334 -1.35 0.36 -9.44
C HIS A 334 -0.82 0.14 -8.04
N VAL A 335 -0.44 -1.12 -7.79
CA VAL A 335 0.29 -1.54 -6.60
C VAL A 335 1.69 -1.96 -7.02
N GLN A 336 2.70 -1.41 -6.36
CA GLN A 336 4.09 -1.88 -6.46
C GLN A 336 4.23 -3.11 -5.55
N TYR A 337 4.87 -4.17 -6.02
CA TYR A 337 5.22 -5.28 -5.14
C TYR A 337 6.57 -5.87 -5.51
N VAL A 338 7.25 -6.36 -4.49
CA VAL A 338 8.58 -6.93 -4.58
C VAL A 338 8.56 -8.32 -3.98
N ASN A 339 9.22 -9.27 -4.62
CA ASN A 339 9.29 -10.64 -4.17
C ASN A 339 10.73 -11.15 -4.11
N GLU A 340 11.04 -11.88 -3.04
CA GLU A 340 12.29 -12.63 -2.82
C GLU A 340 12.05 -14.13 -2.95
#